data_AF-A0A966QKX4-F1
#
_entry.id   AF-A0A966QKX4-F1
#
_cell.length_a   1.000
_cell.length_b   1.000
_cell.length_c   1.000
_cell.angle_alpha   90.00
_cell.angle_beta   90.00
_cell.angle_gamma   90.00
#
_symmetry.space_group_name_H-M   'P 1'
#
loop_
_entity.id
_entity.type
_entity.pdbx_description
1 polymer ?
#
loop_
_entity_poly.entity_id
_entity_poly.type
_entity_poly.pdbx_seq_one_letter_code
_entity_poly.pdbx_strand_id
1 'polypeptide(L)'
;MNNSNNNLSIITKVLEAFGVADDVKPDSIENLKVIKSKDFGMCDVFEFDYNNAHYYISNDYSLDDDPKYFREILLNINHLLAGEALKNPKDGEEQKYSVNIEDTQYYLWKNSK
;
A
#
# COMPACT_ATOMS: atom_id res chain seq x y z
N MET A 1 -5.87 -22.12 -3.91
CA MET A 1 -4.88 -21.23 -4.56
C MET A 1 -4.21 -20.41 -3.47
N ASN A 2 -2.88 -20.35 -3.45
CA ASN A 2 -2.10 -19.78 -2.35
C ASN A 2 -2.39 -18.29 -2.15
N ASN A 3 -2.79 -17.89 -0.94
CA ASN A 3 -3.03 -16.48 -0.58
C ASN A 3 -1.85 -15.57 -0.93
N SER A 4 -0.61 -16.08 -0.89
CA SER A 4 0.59 -15.33 -1.26
C SER A 4 0.62 -14.90 -2.74
N ASN A 5 0.12 -15.73 -3.66
CA ASN A 5 0.12 -15.38 -5.09
C ASN A 5 -0.88 -14.24 -5.39
N ASN A 6 -2.00 -14.23 -4.67
CA ASN A 6 -2.99 -13.16 -4.79
C ASN A 6 -2.44 -11.85 -4.22
N ASN A 7 -1.77 -11.89 -3.07
CA ASN A 7 -1.17 -10.71 -2.46
C ASN A 7 -0.09 -10.09 -3.36
N LEU A 8 0.78 -10.91 -3.95
CA LEU A 8 1.79 -10.41 -4.89
C LEU A 8 1.15 -9.76 -6.12
N SER A 9 0.13 -10.39 -6.70
CA SER A 9 -0.63 -9.81 -7.83
C SER A 9 -1.26 -8.46 -7.49
N ILE A 10 -1.81 -8.29 -6.28
CA ILE A 10 -2.36 -7.01 -5.82
C ILE A 10 -1.24 -5.97 -5.67
N ILE A 11 -0.14 -6.33 -5.01
CA ILE A 11 1.00 -5.42 -4.79
C ILE A 11 1.56 -4.91 -6.12
N THR A 12 1.77 -5.80 -7.10
CA THR A 12 2.28 -5.39 -8.42
C THR A 12 1.33 -4.42 -9.11
N LYS A 13 0.01 -4.71 -9.10
CA LYS A 13 -1.01 -3.82 -9.67
C LYS A 13 -1.06 -2.46 -8.96
N VAL A 14 -0.91 -2.42 -7.64
CA VAL A 14 -0.89 -1.16 -6.86
C VAL A 14 0.33 -0.33 -7.24
N LEU A 15 1.52 -0.93 -7.29
CA LEU A 15 2.75 -0.22 -7.68
C LEU A 15 2.64 0.38 -9.09
N GLU A 16 2.09 -0.38 -10.05
CA GLU A 16 1.84 0.10 -11.41
C GLU A 16 0.78 1.21 -11.44
N ALA A 17 -0.32 1.05 -10.70
CA ALA A 17 -1.40 2.04 -10.65
C ALA A 17 -0.94 3.38 -10.07
N PHE A 18 -0.03 3.36 -9.08
CA PHE A 18 0.62 4.56 -8.53
C PHE A 18 1.80 5.07 -9.37
N GLY A 19 2.15 4.42 -10.48
CA GLY A 19 3.23 4.84 -11.37
C GLY A 19 4.62 4.69 -10.77
N VAL A 20 4.81 3.74 -9.83
CA VAL A 20 6.14 3.47 -9.24
C VAL A 20 7.07 2.81 -10.26
N ALA A 21 6.53 1.90 -11.07
CA ALA A 21 7.20 1.23 -12.18
C ALA A 21 6.15 0.57 -13.10
N ASP A 22 6.54 0.25 -14.34
CA ASP A 22 5.74 -0.53 -15.28
C ASP A 22 6.21 -2.00 -15.30
N ASP A 23 5.30 -2.95 -15.58
CA ASP A 23 5.57 -4.39 -15.71
C ASP A 23 6.27 -4.98 -14.45
N VAL A 24 5.68 -4.73 -13.28
CA VAL A 24 6.24 -5.16 -12.00
C VAL A 24 6.11 -6.67 -11.85
N LYS A 25 7.25 -7.36 -11.72
CA LYS A 25 7.28 -8.83 -11.59
C LYS A 25 7.07 -9.26 -10.14
N PRO A 26 6.22 -10.26 -9.85
CA PRO A 26 6.02 -10.78 -8.49
C PRO A 26 7.32 -11.15 -7.76
N ASP A 27 8.27 -11.76 -8.49
CA ASP A 27 9.56 -12.20 -7.92
C ASP A 27 10.49 -11.04 -7.53
N SER A 28 10.15 -9.80 -7.87
CA SER A 28 10.89 -8.59 -7.47
C SER A 28 10.41 -7.97 -6.16
N ILE A 29 9.33 -8.52 -5.57
CA ILE A 29 8.82 -8.10 -4.26
C ILE A 29 9.53 -8.91 -3.19
N GLU A 30 10.25 -8.22 -2.32
CA GLU A 30 11.09 -8.82 -1.29
C GLU A 30 10.50 -8.60 0.10
N ASN A 31 10.84 -9.48 1.05
CA ASN A 31 10.51 -9.35 2.48
C ASN A 31 9.02 -9.10 2.80
N LEU A 32 8.11 -9.59 1.95
CA LEU A 32 6.67 -9.40 2.11
C LEU A 32 6.16 -9.95 3.46
N LYS A 33 5.51 -9.08 4.23
CA LYS A 33 4.73 -9.39 5.42
C LYS A 33 3.30 -8.89 5.25
N VAL A 34 2.35 -9.67 5.78
CA VAL A 34 0.94 -9.30 5.82
C VAL A 34 0.54 -9.13 7.27
N ILE A 35 0.11 -7.92 7.62
CA ILE A 35 -0.26 -7.53 8.97
C ILE A 35 -1.76 -7.30 8.97
N LYS A 36 -2.47 -8.12 9.75
CA LYS A 36 -3.91 -7.96 9.95
C LYS A 36 -4.12 -7.02 11.12
N SER A 37 -4.59 -5.81 10.87
CA SER A 37 -4.96 -4.93 11.98
C SER A 37 -6.34 -5.29 12.50
N LYS A 38 -6.42 -5.80 13.73
CA LYS A 38 -7.70 -5.92 14.44
C LYS A 38 -8.23 -4.58 14.93
N ASP A 39 -7.35 -3.59 15.07
CA ASP A 39 -7.65 -2.30 15.68
C ASP A 39 -8.11 -1.25 14.65
N PHE A 40 -7.92 -1.52 13.35
CA PHE A 40 -8.31 -0.63 12.23
C PHE A 40 -9.25 -1.37 11.27
N GLY A 41 -10.44 -1.74 11.74
CA GLY A 41 -11.52 -2.20 10.86
C GLY A 41 -11.29 -3.53 10.10
N MET A 42 -10.33 -4.36 10.51
CA MET A 42 -9.89 -5.57 9.78
C MET A 42 -9.19 -5.29 8.44
N CYS A 43 -8.48 -4.17 8.31
CA CYS A 43 -7.64 -3.92 7.13
C CYS A 43 -6.40 -4.83 7.11
N ASP A 44 -5.98 -5.20 5.89
CA ASP A 44 -4.72 -5.87 5.63
C ASP A 44 -3.68 -4.78 5.27
N VAL A 45 -2.56 -4.77 6.00
CA VAL A 45 -1.38 -3.97 5.64
C VAL A 45 -0.32 -4.89 5.05
N PHE A 46 0.08 -4.62 3.81
CA PHE A 46 1.20 -5.28 3.16
C PHE A 46 2.46 -4.45 3.37
N GLU A 47 3.45 -5.00 4.06
CA GLU A 47 4.79 -4.43 4.23
C GLU A 47 5.76 -5.18 3.34
N PHE A 48 6.53 -4.49 2.50
CA PHE A 48 7.47 -5.15 1.57
C PHE A 48 8.58 -4.21 1.10
N ASP A 49 9.63 -4.80 0.54
CA ASP A 49 10.71 -4.09 -0.15
C ASP A 49 10.55 -4.22 -1.66
N TYR A 50 10.79 -3.11 -2.37
CA TYR A 50 10.83 -3.07 -3.83
C TYR A 50 11.83 -2.01 -4.30
N ASN A 51 12.72 -2.38 -5.23
CA ASN A 51 13.70 -1.49 -5.85
C ASN A 51 14.44 -0.57 -4.85
N ASN A 52 15.05 -1.16 -3.82
CA ASN A 52 15.78 -0.46 -2.75
C ASN A 52 14.97 0.53 -1.89
N ALA A 53 13.64 0.49 -1.95
CA ALA A 53 12.74 1.25 -1.10
C ALA A 53 11.77 0.32 -0.36
N HIS A 54 11.32 0.78 0.80
CA HIS A 54 10.40 0.05 1.66
C HIS A 54 9.00 0.66 1.55
N TYR A 55 7.98 -0.17 1.42
CA TYR A 55 6.62 0.26 1.12
C TYR A 55 5.60 -0.37 2.07
N TYR A 56 4.50 0.35 2.25
CA TYR A 56 3.29 -0.18 2.89
C TYR A 56 2.08 0.03 1.98
N ILE A 57 1.25 -0.99 1.83
CA ILE A 57 -0.06 -0.88 1.18
C ILE A 57 -1.14 -1.18 2.21
N SER A 58 -2.21 -0.38 2.23
CA SER A 58 -3.42 -0.69 2.99
C SER A 58 -4.65 -0.66 2.08
N ASN A 59 -5.62 -1.50 2.39
CA ASN A 59 -6.95 -1.53 1.78
C ASN A 59 -8.05 -0.98 2.70
N ASP A 60 -7.67 -0.14 3.67
CA ASP A 60 -8.61 0.41 4.63
C ASP A 60 -9.46 1.53 4.01
N TYR A 61 -10.73 1.21 3.73
CA TYR A 61 -11.69 2.17 3.19
C TYR A 61 -12.04 3.31 4.16
N SER A 62 -11.76 3.17 5.46
CA SER A 62 -12.00 4.23 6.44
C SER A 62 -10.98 5.37 6.36
N LEU A 63 -9.95 5.22 5.52
CA LEU A 63 -8.96 6.26 5.27
C LEU A 63 -9.55 7.53 4.65
N ASP A 64 -10.68 7.45 3.94
CA ASP A 64 -11.37 8.59 3.33
C ASP A 64 -10.40 9.54 2.59
N ASP A 65 -9.40 8.98 1.90
CA ASP A 65 -8.36 9.72 1.20
C ASP A 65 -7.45 10.62 2.09
N ASP A 66 -7.40 10.37 3.41
CA ASP A 66 -6.58 11.10 4.37
C ASP A 66 -5.20 10.43 4.62
N PRO A 67 -4.10 11.00 4.11
CA PRO A 67 -2.75 10.46 4.33
C PRO A 67 -2.29 10.55 5.80
N LYS A 68 -2.90 11.42 6.63
CA LYS A 68 -2.57 11.50 8.06
C LYS A 68 -3.09 10.29 8.80
N TYR A 69 -4.33 9.86 8.52
CA TYR A 69 -4.89 8.69 9.17
C TYR A 69 -4.15 7.42 8.74
N PHE A 70 -3.74 7.33 7.47
CA PHE A 70 -2.88 6.23 7.01
C PHE A 70 -1.54 6.20 7.75
N ARG A 71 -0.91 7.36 7.96
CA ARG A 71 0.30 7.46 8.77
C ARG A 71 0.09 6.96 10.21
N GLU A 72 -1.03 7.27 10.83
CA GLU A 72 -1.34 6.82 12.20
C GLU A 72 -1.47 5.30 12.29
N ILE A 73 -2.13 4.67 11.32
CA ILE A 73 -2.18 3.20 11.21
C ILE A 73 -0.76 2.63 11.13
N LEU A 74 0.06 3.16 10.23
CA LEU A 74 1.42 2.67 10.01
C LEU A 74 2.35 2.91 11.21
N LEU A 75 2.14 3.96 12.01
CA LEU A 75 2.91 4.20 13.23
C LEU A 75 2.67 3.14 14.32
N ASN A 76 1.51 2.49 14.33
CA ASN A 76 1.23 1.35 15.21
C ASN A 76 1.99 0.08 14.78
N ILE A 77 2.42 0.04 13.52
CA ILE A 77 3.21 -1.07 12.95
C ILE A 77 4.71 -0.76 13.08
N ASN A 78 5.12 0.45 12.72
CA ASN A 78 6.50 0.91 12.73
C ASN A 78 6.60 2.31 13.37
N HIS A 79 7.07 2.37 14.61
CA HIS A 79 7.22 3.62 15.36
C HIS A 79 8.31 4.56 14.80
N LEU A 80 9.18 4.06 13.91
CA LEU A 80 10.21 4.83 13.21
C LEU A 80 9.78 5.19 11.77
N LEU A 81 8.48 5.11 11.47
CA LEU A 81 7.95 5.43 10.15
C LEU A 81 8.36 6.83 9.70
N ALA A 82 9.00 6.88 8.54
CA ALA A 82 9.33 8.09 7.81
C ALA A 82 8.69 8.05 6.41
N GLY A 83 8.87 9.10 5.60
CA GLY A 83 8.32 9.15 4.25
C GLY A 83 6.88 9.64 4.16
N GLU A 84 6.17 9.20 3.12
CA GLU A 84 4.90 9.81 2.71
C GLU A 84 3.96 8.84 1.96
N ALA A 85 2.67 9.17 2.00
CA ALA A 85 1.66 8.57 1.14
C ALA A 85 1.84 9.08 -0.29
N LEU A 86 1.87 8.17 -1.25
CA LEU A 86 1.97 8.51 -2.67
C LEU A 86 0.63 8.99 -3.20
N LYS A 87 0.67 9.97 -4.10
CA LYS A 87 -0.51 10.48 -4.77
C LYS A 87 -0.91 9.59 -5.94
N ASN A 88 -2.20 9.44 -6.15
CA ASN A 88 -2.75 8.80 -7.34
C ASN A 88 -2.35 9.61 -8.59
N PRO A 89 -1.65 9.01 -9.58
CA PRO A 89 -1.22 9.72 -10.78
C PRO A 89 -2.36 10.03 -11.75
N LYS A 90 -3.52 9.39 -11.62
CA LYS A 90 -4.69 9.56 -12.52
C LYS A 90 -5.71 10.60 -12.04
N ASP A 91 -5.35 11.35 -11.00
CA ASP A 91 -6.01 12.54 -10.43
C ASP A 91 -7.46 12.80 -10.89
N GLY A 92 -8.42 12.32 -10.11
CA GLY A 92 -9.78 12.87 -10.06
C GLY A 92 -9.95 13.54 -8.70
N GLU A 93 -10.69 14.66 -8.63
CA GLU A 93 -10.79 15.54 -7.44
C GLU A 93 -11.13 14.80 -6.11
N GLU A 94 -11.67 13.58 -6.21
CA GLU A 94 -12.19 12.76 -5.12
C GLU A 94 -11.24 11.63 -4.63
N GLN A 95 -10.12 11.33 -5.33
CA GLN A 95 -9.22 10.20 -4.98
C GLN A 95 -7.74 10.54 -5.18
N LYS A 96 -7.20 11.38 -4.30
CA LYS A 96 -5.82 11.94 -4.40
C LYS A 96 -4.74 10.99 -3.92
N TYR A 97 -5.02 10.11 -2.97
CA TYR A 97 -4.05 9.21 -2.31
C TYR A 97 -4.41 7.73 -2.43
N SER A 98 -5.45 7.42 -3.19
CA SER A 98 -5.93 6.05 -3.38
C SER A 98 -6.06 5.67 -4.84
N VAL A 99 -5.92 4.37 -5.13
CA VAL A 99 -6.25 3.77 -6.43
C VAL A 99 -7.26 2.64 -6.25
N ASN A 100 -8.17 2.46 -7.22
CA ASN A 100 -9.12 1.34 -7.22
C ASN A 100 -8.60 0.18 -8.06
N ILE A 101 -8.53 -1.01 -7.46
CA ILE A 101 -8.15 -2.28 -8.10
C ILE A 101 -9.14 -3.34 -7.66
N GLU A 102 -9.81 -3.99 -8.63
CA GLU A 102 -10.77 -5.09 -8.36
C GLU A 102 -11.84 -4.69 -7.31
N ASP A 103 -12.46 -3.53 -7.51
CA ASP A 103 -13.46 -2.93 -6.61
C ASP A 103 -12.95 -2.60 -5.19
N THR A 104 -11.62 -2.64 -4.99
CA THR A 104 -10.97 -2.29 -3.72
C THR A 104 -10.09 -1.07 -3.82
N GLN A 105 -10.24 -0.17 -2.85
CA GLN A 105 -9.45 1.04 -2.72
C GLN A 105 -8.15 0.73 -1.96
N TYR A 106 -7.02 1.12 -2.56
CA TYR A 106 -5.69 0.89 -2.00
C TYR A 106 -4.93 2.19 -1.86
N TYR A 107 -4.16 2.25 -0.78
CA TYR A 107 -3.30 3.36 -0.41
C TYR A 107 -1.86 2.87 -0.38
N LEU A 108 -0.91 3.70 -0.83
CA LEU A 108 0.50 3.33 -0.92
C LEU A 108 1.36 4.34 -0.17
N TRP A 109 2.15 3.85 0.78
CA TRP A 109 3.15 4.64 1.50
C TRP A 109 4.54 4.21 1.08
N LYS A 110 5.40 5.19 0.81
CA LYS A 110 6.83 4.96 0.58
C LYS A 110 7.60 5.44 1.79
N ASN A 111 8.22 4.51 2.51
CA ASN A 111 9.05 4.85 3.66
C ASN A 111 10.35 5.51 3.19
N SER A 112 10.77 6.56 3.87
CA SER A 112 12.13 7.09 3.70
C SER A 112 13.07 6.27 4.56
N LYS A 113 14.18 5.80 3.98
CA LYS A 113 15.23 5.09 4.72
C LYS A 113 15.80 5.94 5.85
#